data_AF-C4VBG2-F1
#
_entry.id   AF-C4VBG2-F1
#
_cell.length_a   1.000
_cell.length_b   1.000
_cell.length_c   1.000
_cell.angle_alpha   90.00
_cell.angle_beta   90.00
_cell.angle_gamma   90.00
#
_symmetry.space_group_name_H-M   'P 1'
#
loop_
_entity.id
_entity.type
_entity.pdbx_description
1 polymer ?
#
loop_
_entity_poly.entity_id
_entity_poly.type
_entity_poly.pdbx_seq_one_letter_code
_entity_poly.pdbx_strand_id
1 'polypeptide(L)'
;MMEIARRLGIDWKFKAPYFPTMTGLVERLNRTYLEKLKKVLEFGRKDCYGCIGAATKAYMLSSNWTLKCSPSEVNARSLDRKHINKYRDFFAQNAK
;
A
#
# COMPACT_ATOMS: atom_id res chain seq x y z
N MET A 1 19.44 -4.90 2.58
CA MET A 1 18.38 -3.99 2.07
C MET A 1 18.78 -3.25 0.79
N MET A 2 19.88 -2.49 0.77
CA MET A 2 20.31 -1.78 -0.46
C MET A 2 20.63 -2.71 -1.64
N GLU A 3 21.13 -3.92 -1.37
CA GLU A 3 21.40 -4.91 -2.41
C GLU A 3 20.12 -5.45 -3.06
N ILE A 4 19.06 -5.67 -2.27
CA ILE A 4 17.75 -6.10 -2.77
C ILE A 4 17.11 -4.98 -3.61
N ALA A 5 17.16 -3.74 -3.12
CA ALA A 5 16.64 -2.59 -3.84
C ALA A 5 17.32 -2.44 -5.22
N ARG A 6 18.66 -2.57 -5.27
CA ARG A 6 19.43 -2.52 -6.53
C ARG A 6 19.03 -3.62 -7.51
N ARG A 7 18.87 -4.87 -7.03
CA ARG A 7 18.43 -6.01 -7.86
C ARG A 7 17.02 -5.80 -8.43
N LEU A 8 16.15 -5.14 -7.69
CA LEU A 8 14.77 -4.84 -8.11
C LEU A 8 14.65 -3.52 -8.90
N GLY A 9 15.76 -2.81 -9.14
CA GLY A 9 15.73 -1.49 -9.79
C GLY A 9 15.00 -0.41 -8.97
N ILE A 10 14.90 -0.57 -7.66
CA ILE A 10 14.25 0.36 -6.74
C ILE A 10 15.28 1.39 -6.26
N ASP A 11 15.03 2.66 -6.55
CA ASP A 11 15.79 3.77 -5.99
C ASP A 11 15.43 3.99 -4.51
N TRP A 12 16.38 3.75 -3.62
CA TRP A 12 16.16 3.87 -2.18
C TRP A 12 16.44 5.30 -1.71
N LYS A 13 15.38 6.04 -1.38
CA LYS A 13 15.47 7.43 -0.93
C LYS A 13 15.48 7.51 0.59
N PHE A 14 16.58 8.00 1.15
CA PHE A 14 16.69 8.34 2.57
C PHE A 14 16.11 9.74 2.83
N LYS A 15 15.63 9.94 4.06
CA LYS A 15 15.14 11.23 4.53
C LYS A 15 16.08 11.75 5.61
N ALA A 16 16.00 13.05 5.88
CA ALA A 16 16.77 13.66 6.95
C ALA A 16 16.46 12.97 8.29
N PRO A 17 17.47 12.68 9.11
CA PRO A 17 17.28 12.03 10.40
C PRO A 17 16.42 12.91 11.30
N TYR A 18 15.50 12.30 12.06
CA TYR A 18 14.61 12.98 13.03
C TYR A 18 13.60 13.98 12.43
N PHE A 19 13.32 13.92 11.13
CA PHE A 19 12.27 14.73 10.48
C PHE A 19 11.09 13.86 9.98
N PRO A 20 10.19 13.38 10.88
CA PRO A 20 9.03 12.56 10.52
C PRO A 20 8.03 13.30 9.62
N THR A 21 8.00 14.63 9.67
CA THR A 21 7.16 15.46 8.79
C THR A 21 7.39 15.19 7.30
N MET A 22 8.58 14.76 6.89
CA MET A 22 8.85 14.37 5.50
C MET A 22 8.12 13.08 5.08
N THR A 23 7.67 12.25 6.03
CA THR A 23 6.81 11.05 5.87
C THR A 23 5.34 11.30 6.19
N GLY A 24 4.89 12.54 6.33
CA GLY A 24 3.54 12.85 6.83
C GLY A 24 2.37 12.20 6.06
N LEU A 25 2.53 11.88 4.78
CA LEU A 25 1.54 11.08 4.06
C LEU A 25 1.45 9.66 4.63
N VAL A 26 2.57 8.95 4.70
CA VAL A 26 2.66 7.58 5.24
C VAL A 26 2.19 7.54 6.69
N GLU A 27 2.51 8.54 7.49
CA GLU A 27 2.09 8.61 8.89
C GLU A 27 0.56 8.75 9.05
N ARG A 28 -0.07 9.59 8.23
CA ARG A 28 -1.54 9.68 8.19
C ARG A 28 -2.17 8.37 7.74
N LEU A 29 -1.57 7.70 6.76
CA LEU A 29 -2.04 6.38 6.32
C LEU A 29 -1.91 5.34 7.44
N ASN A 30 -0.78 5.33 8.15
CA ASN A 30 -0.55 4.43 9.28
C ASN A 30 -1.59 4.67 10.38
N ARG A 31 -1.90 5.92 10.70
CA ARG A 31 -2.95 6.26 11.67
C ARG A 31 -4.31 5.70 11.26
N THR A 32 -4.77 5.96 10.04
CA THR A 32 -6.05 5.45 9.54
C THR A 32 -6.09 3.92 9.51
N TYR A 33 -4.99 3.29 9.13
CA TYR A 33 -4.88 1.83 9.12
C TYR A 33 -4.99 1.24 10.53
N LEU A 34 -4.29 1.83 11.51
CA LEU A 34 -4.36 1.40 12.91
C LEU A 34 -5.77 1.61 13.51
N GLU A 35 -6.44 2.71 13.18
CA GLU A 35 -7.83 2.94 13.60
C GLU A 35 -8.80 1.88 13.06
N LYS A 36 -8.61 1.45 11.81
CA LYS A 36 -9.38 0.34 11.23
C LYS A 36 -9.05 -0.99 11.89
N LEU A 37 -7.77 -1.26 12.13
CA LEU A 37 -7.32 -2.49 12.80
C LEU A 37 -7.94 -2.59 14.20
N LYS A 38 -7.93 -1.50 14.97
CA LYS A 38 -8.59 -1.45 16.29
C LYS A 38 -10.07 -1.83 16.23
N LYS A 39 -10.83 -1.27 15.29
CA LYS A 39 -12.25 -1.59 15.10
C LYS A 39 -12.48 -3.07 14.75
N VAL A 40 -11.64 -3.63 13.89
CA VAL A 40 -11.73 -5.05 13.52
C VAL A 40 -11.37 -5.94 14.71
N LEU A 41 -10.39 -5.55 15.52
CA LEU A 41 -9.99 -6.26 16.73
C LEU A 41 -11.09 -6.28 17.78
N GLU A 42 -11.69 -5.12 18.06
CA GLU A 42 -12.82 -4.98 18.99
C GLU A 42 -14.02 -5.81 18.55
N PHE A 43 -14.34 -5.81 17.26
CA PHE A 43 -15.46 -6.58 16.72
C PHE A 43 -15.20 -8.09 16.72
N GLY A 44 -14.00 -8.50 16.31
CA GLY A 44 -13.66 -9.92 16.13
C GLY A 44 -13.23 -10.65 17.41
N ARG A 45 -12.78 -9.93 18.45
CA ARG A 45 -12.08 -10.49 19.63
C ARG A 45 -10.97 -11.49 19.25
N LYS A 46 -10.25 -11.20 18.16
CA LYS A 46 -9.15 -12.02 17.62
C LYS A 46 -7.81 -11.35 17.82
N ASP A 47 -6.74 -12.11 17.62
CA ASP A 47 -5.37 -11.59 17.62
C ASP A 47 -5.13 -10.60 16.47
N CYS A 48 -4.19 -9.68 16.70
CA CYS A 48 -3.81 -8.64 15.74
C CYS A 48 -3.46 -9.20 14.36
N TYR A 49 -2.69 -10.30 14.31
CA TYR A 49 -2.24 -10.93 13.06
C TYR A 49 -3.40 -11.46 12.21
N GLY A 50 -4.42 -12.07 12.84
CA GLY A 50 -5.61 -12.55 12.14
C GLY A 50 -6.47 -11.43 11.55
N CYS A 51 -6.35 -10.22 12.10
CA CYS A 51 -7.12 -9.05 11.67
C CYS A 51 -6.42 -8.21 10.59
N ILE A 52 -5.13 -8.44 10.31
CA ILE A 52 -4.36 -7.66 9.31
C ILE A 52 -5.02 -7.72 7.93
N GLY A 53 -5.42 -8.91 7.48
CA GLY A 53 -6.05 -9.08 6.16
C GLY A 53 -7.37 -8.31 6.05
N ALA A 54 -8.23 -8.42 7.06
CA ALA A 54 -9.51 -7.71 7.11
C ALA A 54 -9.33 -6.19 7.21
N ALA A 55 -8.39 -5.72 8.04
CA ALA A 55 -8.06 -4.30 8.17
C ALA A 55 -7.50 -3.71 6.87
N THR A 56 -6.64 -4.45 6.18
CA THR A 56 -6.10 -4.07 4.86
C THR A 56 -7.21 -3.95 3.83
N LYS A 57 -8.11 -4.93 3.76
CA LYS A 57 -9.25 -4.88 2.84
C LYS A 57 -10.17 -3.70 3.15
N ALA A 58 -10.49 -3.49 4.42
CA ALA A 58 -11.31 -2.37 4.87
C ALA A 58 -10.66 -1.01 4.57
N TYR A 59 -9.32 -0.92 4.62
CA TYR A 59 -8.58 0.29 4.23
C TYR A 59 -8.62 0.53 2.72
N MET A 60 -8.33 -0.50 1.92
CA MET A 60 -8.30 -0.39 0.45
C MET A 60 -9.64 -0.01 -0.15
N LEU A 61 -10.75 -0.42 0.46
CA LEU A 61 -12.11 -0.16 0.01
C LEU A 61 -12.70 1.15 0.56
N SER A 62 -12.11 1.75 1.60
CA SER A 62 -12.66 3.00 2.12
C SER A 62 -12.33 4.19 1.24
N SER A 63 -13.37 4.90 0.83
CA SER A 63 -13.25 6.17 0.12
C SER A 63 -12.65 7.25 1.01
N ASN A 64 -11.65 7.95 0.50
CA ASN A 64 -11.18 9.18 1.12
C ASN A 64 -12.14 10.32 0.76
N TRP A 65 -12.57 11.11 1.73
CA TRP A 65 -13.53 12.20 1.52
C TRP A 65 -12.99 13.32 0.62
N THR A 66 -11.68 13.54 0.59
CA THR A 66 -11.01 14.56 -0.22
C THR A 66 -10.89 14.10 -1.68
N LEU A 67 -10.46 12.85 -1.89
CA LEU A 67 -10.27 12.30 -3.24
C LEU A 67 -11.56 11.74 -3.85
N LYS A 68 -12.60 11.55 -3.04
CA LYS A 68 -13.88 10.91 -3.39
C LYS A 68 -13.73 9.51 -4.01
N CYS A 69 -12.57 8.88 -3.81
CA CYS A 69 -12.26 7.55 -4.27
C CYS A 69 -11.48 6.79 -3.19
N SER A 70 -11.51 5.47 -3.30
CA SER A 70 -10.77 4.53 -2.46
C SER A 70 -9.39 4.25 -3.05
N PRO A 71 -8.41 3.85 -2.21
CA PRO A 71 -7.10 3.41 -2.70
C PRO A 71 -7.19 2.32 -3.77
N SER A 72 -8.15 1.40 -3.66
CA SER A 72 -8.36 0.34 -4.65
C SER A 72 -8.72 0.88 -6.04
N GLU A 73 -9.54 1.93 -6.11
CA GLU A 73 -9.92 2.58 -7.37
C GLU A 73 -8.76 3.37 -7.98
N VAL A 74 -7.94 4.02 -7.15
CA VAL A 74 -6.74 4.71 -7.63
C VAL A 74 -5.75 3.70 -8.23
N ASN A 75 -5.56 2.56 -7.58
CA ASN A 75 -4.70 1.49 -8.08
C ASN A 75 -5.25 0.87 -9.37
N ALA A 76 -6.57 0.66 -9.45
CA ALA A 76 -7.19 0.16 -10.68
C ALA A 76 -7.00 1.14 -11.85
N ARG A 77 -7.18 2.45 -11.61
CA ARG A 77 -7.00 3.50 -12.63
C ARG A 77 -5.55 3.64 -13.08
N SER A 78 -4.57 3.45 -12.19
CA SER A 78 -3.15 3.54 -12.54
C SER A 78 -2.65 2.33 -13.35
N LEU A 79 -3.35 1.20 -13.28
CA LEU A 79 -3.09 0.01 -14.08
C LEU A 79 -3.62 0.14 -15.53
N ASP A 80 -4.61 1.00 -15.77
CA ASP A 80 -5.49 0.96 -16.95
C ASP A 80 -4.90 1.41 -18.30
N ARG A 81 -3.72 2.05 -18.39
CA ARG A 81 -3.26 2.56 -19.72
C ARG A 81 -1.86 2.22 -20.22
N LYS A 82 -0.90 1.87 -19.36
CA LYS A 82 0.49 1.61 -19.81
C LYS A 82 1.19 0.45 -19.09
N HIS A 83 0.69 0.06 -17.91
CA HIS A 83 1.36 -0.91 -17.05
C HIS A 83 0.95 -2.37 -17.32
N ILE A 84 -0.31 -2.64 -17.68
CA ILE A 84 -0.78 -4.01 -17.96
C ILE A 84 -0.01 -4.63 -19.14
N ASN A 85 0.19 -3.89 -20.23
CA ASN A 85 0.95 -4.40 -21.39
C ASN A 85 2.43 -4.64 -21.04
N LYS A 86 3.08 -3.71 -20.32
CA LYS A 86 4.49 -3.84 -19.94
C LYS A 86 4.77 -5.06 -19.05
N TYR A 87 3.91 -5.35 -18.07
CA TYR A 87 4.09 -6.53 -17.22
C TYR A 87 3.69 -7.82 -17.93
N ARG A 88 2.64 -7.79 -18.77
CA ARG A 88 2.25 -8.93 -19.60
C ARG A 88 3.36 -9.35 -20.56
N ASP A 89 4.04 -8.38 -21.18
CA ASP A 89 5.19 -8.61 -22.07
C ASP A 89 6.42 -9.11 -21.28
N PHE A 90 6.66 -8.57 -20.08
CA PHE A 90 7.75 -9.02 -19.20
C PHE A 90 7.57 -10.47 -18.72
N PHE A 91 6.36 -10.85 -18.29
CA PHE A 91 6.08 -12.23 -17.88
C PHE A 91 6.03 -13.20 -19.07
N ALA A 92 5.61 -12.75 -20.27
CA ALA A 92 5.66 -13.56 -21.49
C ALA A 92 7.09 -13.82 -21.99
N GLN A 93 8.02 -12.89 -21.79
CA GLN A 93 9.43 -13.03 -22.18
C GLN A 93 10.23 -13.94 -21.25
N ASN A 94 9.82 -14.09 -19.98
CA ASN A 94 10.53 -14.88 -18.96
C ASN A 94 9.87 -16.24 -18.67
N ALA A 95 8.94 -16.68 -19.52
CA ALA A 95 8.23 -17.97 -19.41
C ALA A 95 8.70 -19.02 -20.44
N LYS A 96 9.89 -18.85 -21.03
CA LYS A 96 10.58 -19.85 -21.85
C LYS A 96 11.83 -20.35 -21.15
#